data_AF-A0AAD2ZG58-F1
#
_entry.id   AF-A0AAD2ZG58-F1
#
_cell.length_a   1.000
_cell.length_b   1.000
_cell.length_c   1.000
_cell.angle_alpha   90.00
_cell.angle_beta   90.00
_cell.angle_gamma   90.00
#
_symmetry.space_group_name_H-M   'P 1'
#
loop_
_entity.id
_entity.type
_entity.pdbx_description
1 polymer ?
#
loop_
_entity_poly.entity_id
_entity_poly.type
_entity_poly.pdbx_seq_one_letter_code
_entity_poly.pdbx_strand_id
1 'polypeptide(L)'
;MAFKHYDVVRAASPSDLAEKLTHKLKEGWQPFGSPVAITPYTLMQAIAAEGDVVVSGATEPDWYYVIVLAGQSNAMAYGEGLPLPDSYDAPDPRIKQLARRSTVTPGGAACRYNDIIPADHCLHDVQDMSTLNHPKADLSKGQYGCVGQGLHIAKKLLPYIPNNAGILLVPCCRGGSAFTQGAEGTFSADTGASQDSARWGVGKPLYQDLIARTKAALQKNPKNVLLAV
;
A
#
# COMPACT_ATOMS: atom_id res chain seq x y z
N MET A 1 18.43 -12.60 -27.65
CA MET A 1 18.08 -11.89 -26.39
C MET A 1 16.67 -11.33 -26.57
N ALA A 2 15.74 -11.69 -25.69
CA ALA A 2 14.35 -11.23 -25.78
C ALA A 2 13.98 -10.56 -24.46
N PHE A 3 13.80 -9.24 -24.49
CA PHE A 3 13.34 -8.46 -23.35
C PHE A 3 11.90 -8.85 -23.00
N LYS A 4 11.63 -9.08 -21.72
CA LYS A 4 10.31 -9.48 -21.21
C LYS A 4 9.53 -8.30 -20.60
N HIS A 5 10.25 -7.28 -20.15
CA HIS A 5 9.67 -6.11 -19.48
C HIS A 5 10.17 -4.83 -20.15
N TYR A 6 9.28 -3.84 -20.24
CA TYR A 6 9.54 -2.51 -20.77
C TYR A 6 8.94 -1.47 -19.83
N ASP A 7 9.67 -0.39 -19.58
CA ASP A 7 9.23 0.75 -18.78
C ASP A 7 9.85 2.05 -19.34
N VAL A 8 9.41 3.20 -18.85
CA VAL A 8 9.89 4.51 -19.29
C VAL A 8 10.24 5.37 -18.07
N VAL A 9 11.49 5.79 -17.98
CA VAL A 9 11.93 6.79 -16.99
C VAL A 9 11.61 8.17 -17.53
N ARG A 10 10.92 9.00 -16.73
CA ARG A 10 10.64 10.41 -17.04
C ARG A 10 11.36 11.32 -16.05
N ALA A 11 11.98 12.37 -16.57
CA ALA A 11 12.76 13.29 -15.76
C ALA A 11 12.63 14.74 -16.23
N ALA A 12 12.76 15.68 -15.30
CA ALA A 12 12.65 17.11 -15.56
C ALA A 12 13.97 17.75 -16.03
N SER A 13 15.10 17.06 -15.83
CA SER A 13 16.43 17.52 -16.21
C SER A 13 17.36 16.35 -16.52
N PRO A 14 18.51 16.58 -17.18
CA PRO A 14 19.52 15.52 -17.40
C PRO A 14 20.04 14.89 -16.11
N SER A 15 20.18 15.67 -15.04
CA SER A 15 20.65 15.16 -13.74
C SER A 15 19.61 14.27 -13.06
N ASP A 16 18.33 14.68 -13.08
CA ASP A 16 17.20 13.88 -12.59
C ASP A 16 17.07 12.57 -13.38
N LEU A 17 17.30 12.63 -14.71
CA LEU A 17 17.29 11.43 -15.55
C LEU A 17 18.42 10.47 -15.16
N ALA A 18 19.64 10.98 -14.97
CA ALA A 18 20.79 10.17 -14.60
C ALA A 18 20.59 9.48 -13.24
N GLU A 19 20.04 10.18 -12.25
CA GLU A 19 19.75 9.62 -10.94
C GLU A 19 18.70 8.49 -11.02
N LYS A 20 17.55 8.77 -11.66
CA LYS A 20 16.48 7.77 -11.84
C LYS A 20 16.94 6.56 -12.65
N LEU A 21 17.75 6.79 -13.69
CA LEU A 21 18.30 5.70 -14.51
C LEU A 21 19.29 4.85 -13.71
N THR A 22 20.11 5.47 -12.87
CA THR A 22 21.04 4.75 -11.97
C THR A 22 20.29 3.82 -11.02
N HIS A 23 19.12 4.23 -10.53
CA HIS A 23 18.27 3.37 -9.70
C HIS A 23 17.73 2.17 -10.49
N LYS A 24 17.18 2.43 -11.68
CA LYS A 24 16.65 1.38 -12.57
C LYS A 24 17.74 0.39 -13.01
N LEU A 25 18.96 0.86 -13.25
CA LEU A 25 20.10 -0.01 -13.56
C LEU A 25 20.41 -1.00 -12.43
N LYS A 26 20.32 -0.57 -11.16
CA LYS A 26 20.50 -1.43 -9.98
C LYS A 26 19.39 -2.48 -9.83
N GLU A 27 18.20 -2.18 -10.33
CA GLU A 27 17.04 -3.09 -10.41
C GLU A 27 17.12 -4.07 -11.60
N GLY A 28 18.23 -4.09 -12.35
CA GLY A 28 18.42 -4.98 -13.50
C GLY A 28 17.75 -4.51 -14.78
N TRP A 29 17.26 -3.27 -14.83
CA TRP A 29 16.87 -2.64 -16.09
C TRP A 29 18.10 -2.19 -16.86
N GLN A 30 17.96 -2.10 -18.18
CA GLN A 30 18.96 -1.49 -19.06
C GLN A 30 18.32 -0.46 -20.01
N PRO A 31 19.03 0.63 -20.35
CA PRO A 31 18.57 1.59 -21.34
C PRO A 31 18.25 0.89 -22.66
N PHE A 32 17.04 1.11 -23.15
CA PHE A 32 16.61 0.63 -24.45
C PHE A 32 16.64 1.80 -25.44
N GLY A 33 17.75 1.92 -26.16
CA GLY A 33 18.00 3.04 -27.07
C GLY A 33 18.44 4.32 -26.34
N SER A 34 18.39 5.44 -27.06
CA SER A 34 18.83 6.75 -26.55
C SER A 34 17.69 7.52 -25.88
N PRO A 35 17.99 8.41 -24.91
CA PRO A 35 16.97 9.24 -24.29
C PRO A 35 16.43 10.27 -25.29
N VAL A 36 15.14 10.58 -25.17
CA VAL A 36 14.41 11.52 -26.03
C VAL A 36 13.94 12.71 -25.20
N ALA A 37 14.19 13.92 -25.70
CA ALA A 37 13.57 15.13 -25.18
C ALA A 37 12.20 15.32 -25.84
N ILE A 38 11.12 15.25 -25.05
CA ILE A 38 9.74 15.41 -25.56
C ILE A 38 9.30 16.87 -25.46
N THR A 39 9.77 17.58 -24.43
CA THR A 39 9.61 19.03 -24.26
C THR A 39 10.91 19.57 -23.65
N PRO A 40 11.10 20.91 -23.57
CA PRO A 40 12.29 21.50 -22.93
C PRO A 40 12.51 21.07 -21.47
N TYR A 41 11.47 20.55 -20.82
CA TYR A 41 11.48 20.17 -19.40
C TYR A 41 11.11 18.70 -19.18
N THR A 42 11.08 17.87 -20.23
CA THR A 42 10.73 16.45 -20.09
C THR A 42 11.67 15.61 -20.94
N LEU A 43 12.56 14.90 -20.27
CA LEU A 43 13.37 13.83 -20.83
C LEU A 43 12.72 12.48 -20.56
N MET A 44 12.83 11.57 -21.53
CA MET A 44 12.40 10.18 -21.38
C MET A 44 13.48 9.22 -21.80
N GLN A 45 13.68 8.15 -21.04
CA GLN A 45 14.52 7.01 -21.40
C GLN A 45 13.66 5.75 -21.34
N ALA A 46 13.49 5.08 -22.48
CA ALA A 46 12.94 3.74 -22.49
C ALA A 46 13.95 2.77 -21.83
N ILE A 47 13.46 1.86 -21.02
CA ILE A 47 14.26 0.83 -20.35
C ILE A 47 13.62 -0.53 -20.55
N ALA A 48 14.44 -1.57 -20.58
CA ALA A 48 13.99 -2.94 -20.76
C ALA A 48 14.78 -3.89 -19.86
N ALA A 49 14.20 -5.06 -19.55
CA ALA A 49 14.86 -6.10 -18.75
C ALA A 49 14.59 -7.50 -19.31
N GLU A 50 15.57 -8.39 -19.17
CA GLU A 50 15.55 -9.76 -19.71
C GLU A 50 15.08 -10.82 -18.70
N GLY A 51 15.33 -10.60 -17.40
CA GLY A 51 14.93 -11.48 -16.29
C GLY A 51 13.76 -10.93 -15.48
N ASP A 52 13.39 -11.62 -14.39
CA ASP A 52 12.52 -11.03 -13.37
C ASP A 52 13.19 -9.75 -12.90
N VAL A 53 12.55 -8.61 -13.19
CA VAL A 53 13.02 -7.30 -12.70
C VAL A 53 13.00 -7.41 -11.19
N VAL A 54 14.17 -7.54 -10.60
CA VAL A 54 14.29 -7.42 -9.18
C VAL A 54 14.08 -5.94 -8.93
N VAL A 55 12.94 -5.55 -8.34
CA VAL A 55 12.82 -4.27 -7.65
C VAL A 55 13.70 -4.33 -6.37
N SER A 56 14.94 -4.82 -6.49
CA SER A 56 15.97 -4.82 -5.48
C SER A 56 16.68 -3.49 -5.57
N GLY A 57 16.08 -2.53 -4.91
CA GLY A 57 16.64 -1.19 -4.73
C GLY A 57 15.96 -0.46 -3.59
N ALA A 58 14.71 -0.80 -3.28
CA ALA A 58 14.08 -0.34 -2.05
C ALA A 58 14.65 -1.13 -0.86
N THR A 59 15.81 -0.67 -0.37
CA THR A 59 16.11 -0.80 1.05
C THR A 59 14.86 -0.42 1.85
N GLU A 60 14.55 -1.16 2.91
CA GLU A 60 13.46 -0.77 3.79
C GLU A 60 13.56 0.72 4.11
N PRO A 61 12.46 1.48 4.03
CA PRO A 61 12.48 2.88 4.38
C PRO A 61 13.05 3.12 5.78
N ASP A 62 13.89 4.15 5.92
CA ASP A 62 14.43 4.58 7.20
C ASP A 62 13.34 5.03 8.17
N TRP A 63 12.21 5.52 7.63
CA TRP A 63 11.04 6.02 8.34
C TRP A 63 9.83 6.15 7.39
N TYR A 64 8.65 6.46 7.92
CA TYR A 64 7.39 6.48 7.16
C TYR A 64 6.58 7.77 7.38
N TYR A 65 5.98 8.26 6.30
CA TYR A 65 4.76 9.07 6.40
C TYR A 65 3.58 8.15 6.71
N VAL A 66 2.86 8.44 7.79
CA VAL A 66 1.72 7.66 8.25
C VAL A 66 0.44 8.25 7.67
N ILE A 67 -0.35 7.42 7.00
CA ILE A 67 -1.68 7.78 6.50
C ILE A 67 -2.68 6.82 7.12
N VAL A 68 -3.63 7.37 7.86
CA VAL A 68 -4.70 6.59 8.46
C VAL A 68 -5.85 6.50 7.47
N LEU A 69 -6.49 5.34 7.37
CA LEU A 69 -7.68 5.15 6.54
C LEU A 69 -8.81 4.75 7.48
N ALA A 70 -9.83 5.60 7.58
CA ALA A 70 -10.94 5.41 8.50
C ALA A 70 -12.28 5.76 7.85
N GLY A 71 -13.35 5.17 8.36
CA GLY A 71 -14.71 5.37 7.87
C GLY A 71 -15.42 4.07 7.59
N GLN A 72 -16.38 4.11 6.65
CA GLN A 72 -17.19 2.97 6.26
C GLN A 72 -16.72 2.34 4.92
N SER A 73 -17.61 1.62 4.24
CA SER A 73 -17.32 0.83 3.04
C SER A 73 -16.52 1.55 1.96
N ASN A 74 -16.88 2.80 1.63
CA ASN A 74 -16.23 3.55 0.55
C ASN A 74 -14.81 4.05 0.92
N ALA A 75 -14.38 3.88 2.16
CA ALA A 75 -13.01 4.16 2.60
C ALA A 75 -12.10 2.92 2.55
N MET A 76 -12.63 1.75 2.16
CA MET A 76 -11.93 0.46 2.17
C MET A 76 -12.23 -0.40 0.94
N ALA A 77 -11.78 -1.65 0.95
CA ALA A 77 -11.91 -2.59 -0.16
C ALA A 77 -13.36 -3.04 -0.41
N TYR A 78 -14.13 -2.21 -1.10
CA TYR A 78 -15.49 -2.51 -1.59
C TYR A 78 -15.58 -2.49 -3.13
N GLY A 79 -14.49 -2.22 -3.83
CA GLY A 79 -14.43 -2.37 -5.28
C GLY A 79 -14.53 -3.84 -5.67
N GLU A 80 -15.59 -4.21 -6.39
CA GLU A 80 -15.86 -5.61 -6.77
C GLU A 80 -15.16 -6.03 -8.08
N GLY A 81 -14.43 -5.11 -8.72
CA GLY A 81 -13.65 -5.41 -9.92
C GLY A 81 -12.51 -6.40 -9.66
N LEU A 82 -12.06 -7.09 -10.71
CA LEU A 82 -10.95 -8.03 -10.62
C LEU A 82 -9.66 -7.31 -10.19
N PRO A 83 -8.99 -7.75 -9.11
CA PRO A 83 -7.68 -7.22 -8.74
C PRO A 83 -6.61 -7.50 -9.81
N LEU A 84 -5.69 -6.56 -9.98
CA LEU A 84 -4.63 -6.56 -11.00
C LEU A 84 -3.23 -6.50 -10.34
N PRO A 85 -2.82 -7.52 -9.56
CA PRO A 85 -1.59 -7.52 -8.76
C PRO A 85 -0.31 -7.47 -9.61
N ASP A 86 -0.37 -7.84 -10.88
CA ASP A 86 0.77 -7.71 -11.81
C ASP A 86 0.92 -6.28 -12.37
N SER A 87 -0.01 -5.35 -12.06
CA SER A 87 0.00 -3.98 -12.59
C SER A 87 -0.44 -2.93 -11.57
N TYR A 88 -1.66 -2.39 -11.71
CA TYR A 88 -2.16 -1.27 -10.90
C TYR A 88 -2.21 -1.57 -9.41
N ASP A 89 -2.43 -2.84 -9.05
CA ASP A 89 -2.58 -3.30 -7.67
C ASP A 89 -1.29 -3.92 -7.12
N ALA A 90 -0.19 -3.90 -7.88
CA ALA A 90 1.10 -4.44 -7.46
C ALA A 90 1.59 -3.78 -6.15
N PRO A 91 2.00 -4.54 -5.13
CA PRO A 91 2.63 -3.95 -3.94
C PRO A 91 3.87 -3.14 -4.30
N ASP A 92 4.17 -2.11 -3.49
CA ASP A 92 5.42 -1.35 -3.59
C ASP A 92 6.26 -1.59 -2.32
N PRO A 93 7.57 -1.86 -2.44
CA PRO A 93 8.41 -2.14 -1.28
C PRO A 93 8.51 -1.01 -0.25
N ARG A 94 8.24 0.26 -0.64
CA ARG A 94 8.20 1.42 0.26
C ARG A 94 6.81 1.71 0.83
N ILE A 95 5.77 0.98 0.41
CA ILE A 95 4.40 1.13 0.89
C ILE A 95 4.04 -0.07 1.77
N LYS A 96 3.79 0.21 3.04
CA LYS A 96 3.48 -0.79 4.06
C LYS A 96 2.11 -0.51 4.68
N GLN A 97 1.59 -1.47 5.43
CA GLN A 97 0.41 -1.29 6.27
C GLN A 97 0.63 -1.92 7.65
N LEU A 98 -0.14 -1.48 8.65
CA LEU A 98 -0.24 -2.20 9.92
C LEU A 98 -1.17 -3.40 9.79
N ALA A 99 -0.66 -4.59 10.11
CA ALA A 99 -1.42 -5.83 10.07
C ALA A 99 -2.57 -5.87 11.09
N ARG A 100 -3.66 -6.53 10.72
CA ARG A 100 -4.74 -7.00 11.60
C ARG A 100 -5.02 -8.50 11.50
N ARG A 101 -5.10 -9.05 10.28
CA ARG A 101 -5.32 -10.47 10.01
C ARG A 101 -4.19 -11.34 10.58
N SER A 102 -4.42 -12.66 10.65
CA SER A 102 -3.42 -13.64 11.09
C SER A 102 -2.35 -13.94 10.03
N THR A 103 -2.61 -13.62 8.76
CA THR A 103 -1.66 -13.76 7.65
C THR A 103 -1.64 -12.50 6.77
N VAL A 104 -0.50 -12.24 6.13
CA VAL A 104 -0.28 -11.06 5.26
C VAL A 104 -1.23 -11.05 4.07
N THR A 105 -1.43 -12.22 3.45
CA THR A 105 -2.41 -12.49 2.39
C THR A 105 -3.17 -13.77 2.76
N PRO A 106 -4.32 -14.09 2.13
CA PRO A 106 -4.99 -15.37 2.37
C PRO A 106 -4.05 -16.56 2.06
N GLY A 107 -3.78 -17.39 3.07
CA GLY A 107 -2.85 -18.53 2.96
C GLY A 107 -1.35 -18.14 2.92
N GLY A 108 -1.02 -16.85 3.08
CA GLY A 108 0.35 -16.34 3.08
C GLY A 108 1.07 -16.47 4.42
N ALA A 109 2.19 -15.76 4.53
CA ALA A 109 2.99 -15.72 5.75
C ALA A 109 2.18 -15.19 6.95
N ALA A 110 2.44 -15.74 8.14
CA ALA A 110 1.80 -15.28 9.37
C ALA A 110 2.22 -13.84 9.72
N CYS A 111 1.30 -13.07 10.27
CA CYS A 111 1.57 -11.76 10.85
C CYS A 111 0.78 -11.57 12.15
N ARG A 112 1.26 -10.67 13.00
CA ARG A 112 0.60 -10.28 14.26
C ARG A 112 0.00 -8.89 14.12
N TYR A 113 -0.96 -8.58 14.99
CA TYR A 113 -1.56 -7.25 15.07
C TYR A 113 -0.47 -6.16 15.19
N ASN A 114 -0.54 -5.15 14.33
CA ASN A 114 0.42 -4.05 14.21
C ASN A 114 1.85 -4.43 13.75
N ASP A 115 2.06 -5.62 13.18
CA ASP A 115 3.25 -5.87 12.36
C ASP A 115 3.23 -4.97 11.12
N ILE A 116 4.40 -4.51 10.69
CA ILE A 116 4.55 -3.76 9.43
C ILE A 116 4.67 -4.78 8.31
N ILE A 117 3.68 -4.81 7.42
CA ILE A 117 3.59 -5.78 6.31
C ILE A 117 3.44 -5.04 4.98
N PRO A 118 3.69 -5.69 3.82
CA PRO A 118 3.38 -5.10 2.53
C PRO A 118 1.92 -4.64 2.43
N ALA A 119 1.70 -3.49 1.80
CA ALA A 119 0.36 -3.06 1.40
C ALA A 119 0.02 -3.59 0.01
N ASP A 120 -1.19 -4.10 -0.15
CA ASP A 120 -1.77 -4.47 -1.45
C ASP A 120 -3.17 -3.85 -1.60
N HIS A 121 -3.94 -4.29 -2.60
CA HIS A 121 -5.27 -3.75 -2.90
C HIS A 121 -6.33 -4.01 -1.82
N CYS A 122 -6.12 -4.96 -0.90
CA CYS A 122 -7.10 -5.38 0.11
C CYS A 122 -6.50 -5.26 1.53
N LEU A 123 -6.52 -4.03 2.04
CA LEU A 123 -5.87 -3.67 3.30
C LEU A 123 -6.53 -4.31 4.54
N HIS A 124 -5.78 -4.37 5.65
CA HIS A 124 -6.14 -4.99 6.93
C HIS A 124 -7.07 -4.10 7.78
N ASP A 125 -8.18 -3.64 7.19
CA ASP A 125 -9.26 -2.91 7.87
C ASP A 125 -9.95 -3.75 8.96
N VAL A 126 -10.83 -3.16 9.76
CA VAL A 126 -11.55 -3.88 10.83
C VAL A 126 -12.40 -5.01 10.25
N GLN A 127 -12.98 -4.80 9.07
CA GLN A 127 -13.67 -5.84 8.31
C GLN A 127 -12.74 -6.44 7.26
N ASP A 128 -12.60 -7.76 7.32
CA ASP A 128 -11.82 -8.51 6.35
C ASP A 128 -12.61 -8.74 5.06
N MET A 129 -12.14 -8.15 3.96
CA MET A 129 -12.74 -8.25 2.62
C MET A 129 -11.95 -9.20 1.71
N SER A 130 -10.93 -9.89 2.23
CA SER A 130 -10.00 -10.67 1.43
C SER A 130 -10.54 -12.02 0.95
N THR A 131 -11.65 -12.47 1.51
CA THR A 131 -12.33 -13.72 1.14
C THR A 131 -13.44 -13.51 0.11
N LEU A 132 -13.78 -12.26 -0.20
CA LEU A 132 -14.85 -11.89 -1.14
C LEU A 132 -14.28 -11.75 -2.56
N ASN A 133 -14.04 -12.88 -3.21
CA ASN A 133 -13.34 -12.93 -4.49
C ASN A 133 -14.26 -12.63 -5.67
N HIS A 134 -13.72 -11.93 -6.68
CA HIS A 134 -14.36 -11.81 -7.99
C HIS A 134 -14.56 -13.21 -8.64
N PRO A 135 -15.67 -13.49 -9.35
CA PRO A 135 -15.94 -14.81 -9.93
C PRO A 135 -14.90 -15.34 -10.94
N LYS A 136 -14.07 -14.44 -11.48
CA LYS A 136 -12.99 -14.76 -12.43
C LYS A 136 -11.58 -14.63 -11.83
N ALA A 137 -11.48 -14.53 -10.50
CA ALA A 137 -10.20 -14.42 -9.83
C ALA A 137 -9.37 -15.71 -9.95
N ASP A 138 -8.08 -15.55 -10.28
CA ASP A 138 -7.07 -16.58 -10.13
C ASP A 138 -6.30 -16.34 -8.82
N LEU A 139 -6.64 -17.09 -7.78
CA LEU A 139 -6.03 -16.93 -6.45
C LEU A 139 -4.54 -17.28 -6.44
N SER A 140 -4.08 -18.13 -7.38
CA SER A 140 -2.65 -18.44 -7.50
C SER A 140 -1.81 -17.23 -7.92
N LYS A 141 -2.47 -16.21 -8.49
CA LYS A 141 -1.87 -14.92 -8.89
C LYS A 141 -2.09 -13.81 -7.87
N GLY A 142 -2.64 -14.11 -6.69
CA GLY A 142 -2.93 -13.10 -5.68
C GLY A 142 -4.16 -12.23 -5.98
N GLN A 143 -5.06 -12.64 -6.88
CA GLN A 143 -6.28 -11.89 -7.23
C GLN A 143 -7.41 -12.08 -6.20
N TYR A 144 -7.08 -12.03 -4.91
CA TYR A 144 -8.02 -12.29 -3.84
C TYR A 144 -8.80 -11.03 -3.43
N GLY A 145 -10.01 -11.21 -2.88
CA GLY A 145 -10.80 -10.17 -2.26
C GLY A 145 -11.29 -9.05 -3.17
N CYS A 146 -11.80 -8.01 -2.53
CA CYS A 146 -12.17 -6.73 -3.16
C CYS A 146 -10.99 -5.75 -3.24
N VAL A 147 -11.17 -4.64 -3.94
CA VAL A 147 -10.15 -3.59 -4.16
C VAL A 147 -10.51 -2.32 -3.40
N GLY A 148 -9.55 -1.75 -2.67
CA GLY A 148 -9.64 -0.46 -1.99
C GLY A 148 -8.58 0.53 -2.49
N GLN A 149 -8.86 1.82 -2.34
CA GLN A 149 -8.04 2.91 -2.90
C GLN A 149 -6.77 3.24 -2.12
N GLY A 150 -6.57 2.69 -0.91
CA GLY A 150 -5.49 3.08 -0.02
C GLY A 150 -4.09 2.88 -0.62
N LEU A 151 -3.87 1.76 -1.29
CA LEU A 151 -2.63 1.49 -2.02
C LEU A 151 -2.40 2.53 -3.13
N HIS A 152 -3.44 2.83 -3.92
CA HIS A 152 -3.31 3.75 -5.07
C HIS A 152 -3.08 5.19 -4.64
N ILE A 153 -3.66 5.62 -3.50
CA ILE A 153 -3.34 6.91 -2.88
C ILE A 153 -1.85 6.94 -2.51
N ALA A 154 -1.35 5.92 -1.80
CA ALA A 154 0.05 5.85 -1.41
C ALA A 154 0.99 5.85 -2.62
N LYS A 155 0.71 5.05 -3.65
CA LYS A 155 1.50 5.03 -4.90
C LYS A 155 1.58 6.40 -5.56
N LYS A 156 0.48 7.16 -5.57
CA LYS A 156 0.44 8.51 -6.15
C LYS A 156 1.21 9.54 -5.32
N LEU A 157 1.34 9.32 -4.01
CA LEU A 157 2.09 10.20 -3.10
C LEU A 157 3.59 9.89 -3.08
N LEU A 158 3.97 8.63 -3.34
CA LEU A 158 5.36 8.15 -3.23
C LEU A 158 6.41 8.99 -4.02
N PRO A 159 6.12 9.51 -5.23
CA PRO A 159 7.07 10.37 -5.96
C PRO A 159 7.33 11.73 -5.31
N TYR A 160 6.51 12.14 -4.34
CA TYR A 160 6.60 13.45 -3.68
C TYR A 160 7.27 13.39 -2.29
N ILE A 161 7.74 12.21 -1.85
CA ILE A 161 8.42 12.04 -0.56
C ILE A 161 9.89 11.63 -0.76
N PRO A 162 10.78 11.87 0.23
CA PRO A 162 12.19 11.51 0.14
C PRO A 162 12.41 10.02 -0.16
N ASN A 163 13.47 9.69 -0.91
CA ASN A 163 13.76 8.31 -1.31
C ASN A 163 13.97 7.34 -0.13
N ASN A 164 14.48 7.84 0.99
CA ASN A 164 14.66 7.04 2.22
C ASN A 164 13.40 6.95 3.10
N ALA A 165 12.30 7.59 2.71
CA ALA A 165 11.02 7.53 3.39
C ALA A 165 10.04 6.60 2.66
N GLY A 166 9.14 5.98 3.42
CA GLY A 166 8.04 5.16 2.91
C GLY A 166 6.68 5.72 3.29
N ILE A 167 5.62 5.01 2.92
CA ILE A 167 4.25 5.29 3.38
C ILE A 167 3.78 4.11 4.22
N LEU A 168 3.34 4.38 5.45
CA LEU A 168 2.72 3.40 6.33
C LEU A 168 1.23 3.67 6.44
N LEU A 169 0.44 2.82 5.82
CA LEU A 169 -1.01 2.84 5.88
C LEU A 169 -1.52 2.26 7.19
N VAL A 170 -2.49 2.91 7.81
CA VAL A 170 -3.14 2.47 9.04
C VAL A 170 -4.62 2.23 8.77
N PRO A 171 -4.99 1.03 8.26
CA PRO A 171 -6.36 0.70 7.91
C PRO A 171 -7.20 0.43 9.18
N CYS A 172 -8.29 1.18 9.31
CA CYS A 172 -9.20 1.23 10.47
C CYS A 172 -10.68 1.33 10.02
N CYS A 173 -10.99 1.03 8.76
CA CYS A 173 -12.34 1.15 8.22
C CYS A 173 -13.23 -0.03 8.63
N ARG A 174 -14.55 0.20 8.61
CA ARG A 174 -15.56 -0.82 8.83
C ARG A 174 -16.82 -0.57 8.00
N GLY A 175 -17.13 -1.43 7.04
CA GLY A 175 -18.35 -1.34 6.24
C GLY A 175 -19.62 -1.29 7.10
N GLY A 176 -20.60 -0.46 6.72
CA GLY A 176 -21.86 -0.34 7.48
C GLY A 176 -21.73 0.27 8.88
N SER A 177 -20.57 0.80 9.26
CA SER A 177 -20.41 1.52 10.52
C SER A 177 -21.08 2.89 10.48
N ALA A 178 -21.60 3.37 11.62
CA ALA A 178 -22.22 4.70 11.72
C ALA A 178 -22.00 5.32 13.11
N PHE A 179 -22.37 6.59 13.28
CA PHE A 179 -22.35 7.26 14.59
C PHE A 179 -23.60 6.99 15.43
N THR A 180 -24.77 6.89 14.80
CA THR A 180 -26.08 6.82 15.49
C THR A 180 -26.65 5.42 15.61
N GLN A 181 -26.09 4.44 14.89
CA GLN A 181 -26.54 3.04 14.85
C GLN A 181 -25.37 2.05 14.75
N GLY A 182 -25.67 0.76 14.86
CA GLY A 182 -24.67 -0.32 14.84
C GLY A 182 -24.24 -0.77 16.23
N ALA A 183 -23.76 -2.01 16.30
CA ALA A 183 -23.23 -2.62 17.51
C ALA A 183 -21.94 -1.93 17.95
N GLU A 184 -21.72 -1.85 19.27
CA GLU A 184 -20.48 -1.26 19.79
C GLU A 184 -19.27 -2.15 19.52
N GLY A 185 -19.45 -3.47 19.67
CA GLY A 185 -18.37 -4.44 19.65
C GLY A 185 -17.48 -4.31 20.88
N THR A 186 -16.22 -4.72 20.74
CA THR A 186 -15.22 -4.70 21.82
C THR A 186 -13.88 -4.21 21.28
N PHE A 187 -13.03 -3.70 22.17
CA PHE A 187 -11.65 -3.34 21.86
C PHE A 187 -10.70 -4.14 22.73
N SER A 188 -9.64 -4.64 22.12
CA SER A 188 -8.50 -5.26 22.78
C SER A 188 -7.21 -4.57 22.37
N ALA A 189 -6.28 -4.40 23.29
CA ALA A 189 -4.95 -3.87 22.97
C ALA A 189 -4.14 -4.80 22.05
N ASP A 190 -4.43 -6.10 22.10
CA ASP A 190 -3.68 -7.13 21.39
C ASP A 190 -4.25 -7.44 19.99
N THR A 191 -5.53 -7.14 19.75
CA THR A 191 -6.22 -7.50 18.49
C THR A 191 -7.05 -6.37 17.89
N GLY A 192 -7.17 -5.23 18.57
CA GLY A 192 -7.91 -4.07 18.11
C GLY A 192 -9.42 -4.17 18.29
N ALA A 193 -10.16 -3.42 17.48
CA ALA A 193 -11.61 -3.52 17.40
C ALA A 193 -12.05 -4.90 16.87
N SER A 194 -13.10 -5.47 17.49
CA SER A 194 -13.71 -6.72 17.04
C SER A 194 -14.49 -6.55 15.74
N GLN A 195 -14.65 -7.63 14.97
CA GLN A 195 -15.30 -7.63 13.65
C GLN A 195 -16.76 -7.13 13.68
N ASP A 196 -17.46 -7.35 14.79
CA ASP A 196 -18.85 -6.89 15.03
C ASP A 196 -18.94 -5.41 15.46
N SER A 197 -17.81 -4.74 15.74
CA SER A 197 -17.79 -3.31 16.00
C SER A 197 -18.33 -2.56 14.77
N ALA A 198 -19.37 -1.74 14.95
CA ALA A 198 -20.02 -0.98 13.87
C ALA A 198 -20.45 0.43 14.31
N ARG A 199 -20.02 0.87 15.50
CA ARG A 199 -20.34 2.18 16.06
C ARG A 199 -19.10 3.07 16.15
N TRP A 200 -19.11 4.20 15.44
CA TRP A 200 -18.16 5.29 15.65
C TRP A 200 -18.62 6.20 16.79
N GLY A 201 -17.67 6.81 17.47
CA GLY A 201 -17.91 7.75 18.56
C GLY A 201 -16.78 7.74 19.57
N VAL A 202 -16.59 8.83 20.30
CA VAL A 202 -15.55 8.93 21.33
C VAL A 202 -15.74 7.80 22.36
N GLY A 203 -14.64 7.10 22.65
CA GLY A 203 -14.64 5.97 23.57
C GLY A 203 -15.19 4.66 23.00
N LYS A 204 -15.72 4.62 21.76
CA LYS A 204 -16.19 3.39 21.12
C LYS A 204 -15.04 2.57 20.54
N PRO A 205 -15.18 1.23 20.38
CA PRO A 205 -14.10 0.37 19.91
C PRO A 205 -13.42 0.81 18.60
N LEU A 206 -14.19 1.25 17.60
CA LEU A 206 -13.63 1.75 16.35
C LEU A 206 -12.77 3.01 16.55
N TYR A 207 -13.18 3.92 17.44
CA TYR A 207 -12.40 5.11 17.78
C TYR A 207 -11.15 4.75 18.59
N GLN A 208 -11.25 3.81 19.53
CA GLN A 208 -10.10 3.34 20.30
C GLN A 208 -9.07 2.67 19.38
N ASP A 209 -9.51 1.85 18.43
CA ASP A 209 -8.66 1.18 17.44
C ASP A 209 -7.97 2.19 16.50
N LEU A 210 -8.71 3.20 16.00
CA LEU A 210 -8.15 4.32 15.23
C LEU A 210 -6.98 4.99 15.96
N ILE A 211 -7.20 5.40 17.22
CA ILE A 211 -6.19 6.11 18.01
C ILE A 211 -5.02 5.19 18.37
N ALA A 212 -5.31 3.97 18.80
CA ALA A 212 -4.29 3.00 19.21
C ALA A 212 -3.36 2.63 18.05
N ARG A 213 -3.92 2.34 16.87
CA ARG A 213 -3.13 1.96 15.67
C ARG A 213 -2.35 3.14 15.10
N THR A 214 -2.92 4.35 15.13
CA THR A 214 -2.19 5.57 14.73
C THR A 214 -0.99 5.81 15.65
N LYS A 215 -1.17 5.67 16.97
CA LYS A 215 -0.07 5.76 17.94
C LYS A 215 0.97 4.66 17.73
N ALA A 216 0.53 3.42 17.50
CA ALA A 216 1.43 2.31 17.22
C ALA A 216 2.30 2.59 15.99
N ALA A 217 1.71 3.10 14.89
CA ALA A 217 2.44 3.47 13.68
C ALA A 217 3.52 4.55 13.95
N LEU A 218 3.17 5.59 14.70
CA LEU A 218 4.12 6.68 15.03
C LEU A 218 5.20 6.23 16.02
N GLN A 219 4.89 5.33 16.95
CA GLN A 219 5.84 4.83 17.95
C GLN A 219 6.85 3.82 17.39
N LYS A 220 6.57 3.18 16.24
CA LYS A 220 7.53 2.26 15.59
C LYS A 220 8.86 2.95 15.25
N ASN A 221 8.83 4.25 14.95
CA ASN A 221 10.02 5.01 14.63
C ASN A 221 9.78 6.51 14.94
N PRO A 222 10.65 7.16 15.73
CA PRO A 222 10.46 8.56 16.13
C PRO A 222 10.50 9.57 14.97
N LYS A 223 11.00 9.17 13.79
CA LYS A 223 10.97 9.99 12.57
C LYS A 223 9.67 9.87 11.79
N ASN A 224 8.75 8.97 12.17
CA ASN A 224 7.49 8.83 11.48
C ASN A 224 6.64 10.11 11.64
N VAL A 225 5.99 10.51 10.55
CA VAL A 225 5.19 11.75 10.50
C VAL A 225 3.76 11.41 10.12
N LEU A 226 2.78 11.82 10.93
CA LEU A 226 1.37 11.73 10.55
C LEU A 226 1.09 12.72 9.42
N LEU A 227 0.68 12.21 8.27
CA LEU A 227 0.38 13.02 7.08
C LEU A 227 -1.10 13.36 6.98
N ALA A 228 -1.98 12.36 7.14
CA ALA A 228 -3.41 12.51 6.97
C ALA A 228 -4.21 11.39 7.66
N VAL A 229 -5.52 11.64 7.80
CA VAL A 229 -6.57 10.67 8.14
C VAL A 229 -7.64 10.74 7.05
#